data_AF-A0A350WWE7-F1
#
_entry.id   AF-A0A350WWE7-F1
#
_cell.length_a   1.000
_cell.length_b   1.000
_cell.length_c   1.000
_cell.angle_alpha   90.00
_cell.angle_beta   90.00
_cell.angle_gamma   90.00
#
_symmetry.space_group_name_H-M   'P 1'
#
loop_
_entity.id
_entity.type
_entity.pdbx_description
1 polymer ?
#
loop_
_entity_poly.entity_id
_entity_poly.type
_entity_poly.pdbx_seq_one_letter_code
_entity_poly.pdbx_strand_id
1 'polypeptide(L)'
;MNRLGLRLGLIAAILLASSLMASCRSPQIGEEINITITADGVTREFNVPTGSTVSQALQTAGILPGSLDKTEPPFYTLLSDGDTIILTRVAEEFSTEEV
;
A
#
# COMPACT_ATOMS: atom_id res chain seq x y z
N MET A 1 -22.41 -42.51 -38.39
CA MET A 1 -21.39 -41.76 -37.61
C MET A 1 -21.90 -40.35 -37.37
N ASN A 2 -22.47 -40.09 -36.20
CA ASN A 2 -23.20 -38.86 -35.89
C ASN A 2 -22.24 -37.69 -35.65
N ARG A 3 -21.87 -36.98 -36.73
CA ARG A 3 -20.96 -35.83 -36.71
C ARG A 3 -21.43 -34.71 -35.78
N LEU A 4 -22.74 -34.65 -35.50
CA LEU A 4 -23.35 -33.69 -34.58
C LEU A 4 -23.05 -34.01 -33.10
N GLY A 5 -23.05 -35.29 -32.71
CA GLY A 5 -22.71 -35.72 -31.34
C GLY A 5 -21.22 -35.55 -31.04
N LEU A 6 -20.36 -35.73 -32.04
CA LEU A 6 -18.92 -35.49 -31.90
C LEU A 6 -18.60 -34.01 -31.66
N ARG A 7 -19.30 -33.10 -32.34
CA ARG A 7 -19.14 -31.64 -32.14
C ARG A 7 -19.65 -31.19 -30.77
N LEU A 8 -20.78 -31.74 -30.32
CA LEU A 8 -21.35 -31.42 -29.01
C LEU A 8 -20.47 -31.92 -27.85
N GLY A 9 -19.89 -33.12 -27.99
CA GLY A 9 -18.93 -33.65 -27.01
C GLY A 9 -17.63 -32.83 -26.95
N LEU A 10 -17.17 -32.32 -28.09
CA LEU A 10 -15.95 -31.50 -28.16
C LEU A 10 -16.17 -30.11 -27.53
N ILE A 11 -17.35 -29.51 -27.72
CA ILE A 11 -17.75 -28.26 -27.05
C ILE A 11 -17.84 -28.48 -25.52
N ALA A 12 -18.46 -29.58 -25.08
CA ALA A 12 -18.54 -29.92 -23.67
C ALA A 12 -17.15 -30.13 -23.03
N ALA A 13 -16.22 -30.78 -23.74
CA ALA A 13 -14.85 -30.99 -23.29
C ALA A 13 -14.05 -29.68 -23.19
N ILE A 14 -14.23 -28.76 -24.15
CA ILE A 14 -13.61 -27.42 -24.10
C ILE A 14 -14.15 -26.60 -22.92
N LEU A 15 -15.47 -26.62 -22.70
CA LEU A 15 -16.08 -25.94 -21.56
C LEU A 15 -15.60 -26.52 -20.21
N LEU A 16 -15.52 -27.85 -20.12
CA LEU A 16 -14.98 -28.52 -18.93
C LEU A 16 -13.52 -28.11 -18.70
N ALA A 17 -12.66 -28.18 -19.73
CA ALA A 17 -11.24 -27.80 -19.62
C ALA A 17 -11.05 -26.32 -19.23
N SER A 18 -11.89 -25.42 -19.75
CA SER A 18 -11.83 -24.00 -19.39
C SER A 18 -12.17 -23.73 -17.91
N SER A 19 -13.03 -24.54 -17.30
CA SER A 19 -13.38 -24.40 -15.88
C SER A 19 -12.24 -24.76 -14.93
N LEU A 20 -11.33 -25.68 -15.33
CA LEU A 20 -10.19 -26.06 -14.49
C LEU A 20 -9.12 -24.96 -14.40
N MET A 21 -9.06 -24.03 -15.37
CA MET A 21 -8.09 -22.93 -15.39
C MET A 21 -8.45 -21.76 -14.47
N ALA A 22 -9.69 -21.69 -13.96
CA ALA A 22 -10.14 -20.60 -13.08
C ALA A 22 -9.70 -20.77 -11.61
N SER A 23 -9.02 -21.87 -11.25
CA SER A 23 -8.75 -22.22 -9.85
C SER A 23 -7.44 -21.67 -9.27
N CYS A 24 -6.59 -21.03 -10.09
CA CYS A 24 -5.38 -20.36 -9.60
C CYS A 24 -5.72 -18.96 -9.08
N ARG A 25 -6.51 -18.86 -8.01
CA ARG A 25 -6.65 -17.61 -7.24
C ARG A 25 -5.44 -17.53 -6.30
N SER A 26 -4.47 -16.67 -6.64
CA SER A 26 -3.30 -16.40 -5.80
C SER A 26 -3.72 -16.05 -4.37
N PRO A 27 -3.04 -16.56 -3.33
CA PRO A 27 -3.19 -16.00 -1.99
C PRO A 27 -2.78 -14.53 -2.06
N GLN A 28 -3.65 -13.68 -1.52
CA GLN A 28 -3.41 -12.24 -1.39
C GLN A 28 -2.43 -12.13 -0.23
N ILE A 29 -1.13 -12.06 -0.55
CA ILE A 29 -0.09 -11.85 0.46
C ILE A 29 -0.19 -10.37 0.87
N GLY A 30 -0.46 -10.15 2.16
CA GLY A 30 -0.46 -8.81 2.76
C GLY A 30 -1.86 -8.34 3.09
N GLU A 31 -2.23 -8.45 4.37
CA GLU A 31 -3.32 -7.64 4.91
C GLU A 31 -2.84 -6.18 4.87
N GLU A 32 -3.58 -5.30 4.22
CA GLU A 32 -3.29 -3.87 4.20
C GLU A 32 -4.08 -3.18 5.33
N ILE A 33 -3.46 -2.17 5.93
CA ILE A 33 -4.09 -1.27 6.88
C ILE A 33 -4.25 0.10 6.24
N ASN A 34 -5.35 0.77 6.55
CA ASN A 34 -5.60 2.14 6.14
C ASN A 34 -5.05 3.09 7.22
N ILE A 35 -4.22 4.04 6.80
CA ILE A 35 -3.64 5.05 7.70
C ILE A 35 -3.82 6.44 7.10
N THR A 36 -3.82 7.45 7.97
CA THR A 36 -3.91 8.86 7.57
C THR A 36 -2.56 9.55 7.76
N ILE A 37 -2.08 10.27 6.76
CA ILE A 37 -0.84 11.06 6.85
C ILE A 37 -1.18 12.54 6.67
N THR A 38 -0.75 13.36 7.62
CA THR A 38 -0.76 14.82 7.53
C THR A 38 0.68 15.32 7.39
N ALA A 39 0.99 15.88 6.22
CA ALA A 39 2.30 16.44 5.90
C ALA A 39 2.15 17.65 4.97
N ASP A 40 2.98 18.67 5.15
CA ASP A 40 3.04 19.85 4.29
C ASP A 40 1.67 20.55 4.10
N GLY A 41 0.85 20.56 5.16
CA GLY A 41 -0.49 21.14 5.16
C GLY A 41 -1.57 20.29 4.48
N VAL A 42 -1.25 19.08 4.04
CA VAL A 42 -2.17 18.17 3.34
C VAL A 42 -2.37 16.90 4.14
N THR A 43 -3.64 16.49 4.30
CA THR A 43 -4.02 15.22 4.92
C THR A 43 -4.56 14.26 3.86
N ARG A 44 -4.01 13.04 3.79
CA ARG A 44 -4.41 12.00 2.83
C ARG A 44 -4.36 10.62 3.47
N GLU A 45 -5.25 9.74 3.02
CA GLU A 45 -5.27 8.33 3.40
C GLU A 45 -4.37 7.50 2.48
N PHE A 46 -3.73 6.48 3.05
CA PHE A 46 -2.88 5.54 2.35
C PHE A 46 -3.13 4.12 2.86
N ASN A 47 -3.04 3.15 1.95
CA ASN A 47 -2.99 1.75 2.33
C ASN A 47 -1.53 1.31 2.39
N VAL A 48 -1.15 0.68 3.49
CA VAL A 48 0.20 0.16 3.71
C VAL A 48 0.12 -1.28 4.22
N PRO A 49 1.13 -2.13 3.98
CA PRO A 49 1.15 -3.47 4.53
C PRO A 49 1.04 -3.46 6.06
N THR A 50 0.28 -4.39 6.63
CA THR A 50 0.21 -4.60 8.09
C THR A 50 1.62 -4.80 8.65
N GLY A 51 1.90 -4.16 9.80
CA GLY A 51 3.23 -4.18 10.40
C GLY A 51 4.23 -3.22 9.75
N SER A 52 3.77 -2.30 8.89
CA SER A 52 4.59 -1.17 8.45
C SER A 52 4.88 -0.21 9.61
N THR A 53 6.04 0.44 9.56
CA THR A 53 6.41 1.54 10.45
C THR A 53 6.01 2.89 9.86
N VAL A 54 5.97 3.93 10.69
CA VAL A 54 5.78 5.33 10.25
C VAL A 54 6.75 5.71 9.11
N SER A 55 8.02 5.34 9.22
CA SER A 55 9.04 5.61 8.19
C SER A 55 8.71 4.94 6.85
N GLN A 56 8.30 3.67 6.88
CA GLN A 56 7.90 2.94 5.67
C GLN A 56 6.63 3.51 5.04
N ALA A 57 5.65 3.92 5.85
CA ALA A 57 4.42 4.54 5.35
C ALA A 57 4.71 5.87 4.64
N LEU A 58 5.57 6.72 5.22
CA LEU A 58 6.00 7.97 4.57
C LEU A 58 6.73 7.71 3.26
N GLN A 59 7.60 6.69 3.21
CA GLN A 59 8.29 6.29 1.98
C GLN A 59 7.30 5.82 0.90
N THR A 60 6.32 4.98 1.24
CA THR A 60 5.25 4.55 0.32
C THR A 60 4.42 5.73 -0.19
N ALA A 61 4.19 6.73 0.66
CA ALA A 61 3.51 7.97 0.30
C ALA A 61 4.37 8.94 -0.54
N GLY A 62 5.65 8.62 -0.79
CA GLY A 62 6.59 9.47 -1.51
C GLY A 62 7.04 10.70 -0.72
N ILE A 63 6.91 10.67 0.61
CA ILE A 63 7.27 11.76 1.51
C ILE A 63 8.63 11.43 2.12
N LEU A 64 9.63 12.29 1.86
CA LEU A 64 10.97 12.17 2.43
C LEU A 64 11.13 13.17 3.59
N PRO A 65 11.29 12.67 4.84
CA PRO A 65 11.60 13.52 5.99
C PRO A 65 13.02 14.10 5.89
N GLY A 66 13.19 15.36 6.28
CA GLY A 66 14.49 15.97 6.56
C GLY A 66 15.11 15.43 7.84
N SER A 67 16.41 15.69 8.05
CA SER A 67 17.15 15.18 9.22
C SER A 67 16.65 15.69 10.56
N LEU A 68 15.99 16.86 10.57
CA LEU A 68 15.46 17.50 11.77
C LEU A 68 13.95 17.32 11.91
N ASP A 69 13.29 16.79 10.88
CA ASP A 69 11.85 16.61 10.86
C ASP A 69 11.43 15.61 11.94
N LYS A 70 10.24 15.81 12.48
CA LYS A 70 9.67 14.98 13.53
C LYS A 70 8.36 14.38 13.09
N THR A 71 8.06 13.20 13.62
CA THR A 71 6.79 12.51 13.40
C THR A 71 6.13 12.16 14.71
N GLU A 72 4.81 12.25 14.72
CA GLU A 72 3.95 11.70 15.76
C GLU A 72 2.98 10.72 15.09
N PRO A 73 3.00 9.41 15.42
CA PRO A 73 3.98 8.72 16.27
C PRO A 73 5.42 8.76 15.72
N PRO A 74 6.45 8.39 16.51
CA PRO A 74 7.84 8.33 16.06
C PRO A 74 8.07 7.44 14.82
N PHE A 75 9.10 7.74 14.03
CA PHE A 75 9.41 7.04 12.76
C PHE A 75 9.48 5.51 12.82
N TYR A 76 9.90 4.95 13.94
CA TYR A 76 10.07 3.51 14.15
C TYR A 76 8.80 2.82 14.69
N THR A 77 7.76 3.59 15.01
CA THR A 77 6.51 3.07 15.55
C THR A 77 5.81 2.19 14.52
N LEU A 78 5.37 1.03 14.97
CA LEU A 78 4.57 0.10 14.18
C LEU A 78 3.13 0.63 14.06
N LEU A 79 2.59 0.63 12.86
CA LEU A 79 1.26 1.16 12.56
C LEU A 79 0.19 0.08 12.69
N SER A 80 -0.98 0.52 13.14
CA SER A 80 -2.24 -0.21 13.16
C SER A 80 -3.26 0.44 12.23
N ASP A 81 -4.33 -0.30 11.91
CA ASP A 81 -5.43 0.22 11.09
C ASP A 81 -6.10 1.43 11.75
N GLY A 82 -6.31 2.49 10.97
CA GLY A 82 -6.85 3.78 11.41
C GLY A 82 -5.84 4.75 12.03
N ASP A 83 -4.56 4.38 12.13
CA ASP A 83 -3.55 5.27 12.71
C ASP A 83 -3.36 6.56 11.91
N THR A 84 -3.03 7.64 12.63
CA THR A 84 -2.75 8.95 12.04
C THR A 84 -1.30 9.36 12.29
N ILE A 85 -0.60 9.74 11.22
CA ILE A 85 0.79 10.21 11.23
C ILE A 85 0.79 11.72 10.97
N ILE A 86 1.50 12.47 11.81
CA ILE A 86 1.72 13.91 11.64
C ILE A 86 3.21 14.16 11.43
N LEU A 87 3.58 14.72 10.27
CA LEU A 87 4.95 15.15 9.97
C LEU A 87 5.11 16.65 10.26
N THR A 88 6.06 16.99 11.13
CA THR A 88 6.45 18.37 11.44
C THR A 88 7.80 18.68 10.81
N ARG A 89 7.83 19.67 9.89
CA ARG A 89 9.07 20.15 9.25
C ARG A 89 9.86 21.04 10.20
N VAL A 90 11.17 20.81 10.31
CA VAL A 90 12.07 21.63 11.16
C VAL A 90 13.21 22.18 10.32
N ALA A 91 13.40 23.50 10.35
CA ALA A 91 14.50 24.19 9.70
C ALA A 91 15.30 25.00 10.74
N GLU A 92 16.63 24.99 10.61
CA GLU A 92 17.53 25.84 11.38
C GLU A 92 18.03 26.97 10.48
N GLU A 93 17.98 28.21 10.98
CA GLU A 93 18.47 29.40 10.30
C GLU A 93 19.55 30.07 11.16
N PHE A 94 20.69 30.39 10.56
CA PHE A 94 21.80 31.06 11.22
C PHE A 94 21.84 32.52 10.72
N SER A 95 21.76 33.47 11.65
CA SER A 95 21.94 34.89 11.37
C SER A 95 23.18 35.42 12.09
N THR A 96 24.02 36.16 11.36
CA THR A 96 25.20 36.85 11.91
C THR A 96 24.91 38.34 11.96
N GLU A 97 24.94 38.94 13.14
CA GLU A 97 24.84 40.39 13.33
C GLU A 97 26.25 40.96 13.58
N GLU A 98 26.64 41.99 12.83
CA GLU A 98 27.86 42.76 13.11
C GLU A 98 27.57 43.80 14.20
N VAL A 99 28.40 43.81 15.25
CA VAL A 99 28.33 44.72 16.41
C VAL A 99 29.35 45.85 16.33
#